data_AF-A0A966SKC6-F1
#
_entry.id   AF-A0A966SKC6-F1
#
_cell.length_a   1.000
_cell.length_b   1.000
_cell.length_c   1.000
_cell.angle_alpha   90.00
_cell.angle_beta   90.00
_cell.angle_gamma   90.00
#
_symmetry.space_group_name_H-M   'P 1'
#
loop_
_entity.id
_entity.type
_entity.pdbx_description
1 polymer ?
#
loop_
_entity_poly.entity_id
_entity_poly.type
_entity_poly.pdbx_seq_one_letter_code
_entity_poly.pdbx_strand_id
1 'polypeptide(L)'
;MNDFEQRFGGIARLVGAAGLARLRAAHVCVVGIGGVGAWTVEALARSGVGALTLIDLDEICVTNINRQIHALDGTIGRAKVEVMAERVRQINPECRVTAAGEFFTEANAERLLAPRFDGVVDAIDAV
;
A
#
# COMPACT_ATOMS: atom_id res chain seq x y z
N MET A 1 -4.88 11.22 -24.09
CA MET A 1 -4.77 10.22 -23.02
C MET A 1 -3.90 10.82 -21.93
N ASN A 2 -4.44 11.02 -20.72
CA ASN A 2 -3.68 11.58 -19.58
C ASN A 2 -2.69 10.55 -19.01
N ASP A 3 -1.79 10.97 -18.11
CA ASP A 3 -0.76 10.10 -17.51
C ASP A 3 -1.36 8.84 -16.86
N PHE A 4 -2.44 9.01 -16.08
CA PHE A 4 -3.14 7.89 -15.43
C PHE A 4 -3.64 6.85 -16.44
N GLU A 5 -4.29 7.28 -17.51
CA GLU A 5 -4.80 6.39 -18.57
C GLU A 5 -3.66 5.65 -19.29
N GLN A 6 -2.50 6.28 -19.45
CA GLN A 6 -1.32 5.63 -20.03
C GLN A 6 -0.75 4.55 -19.09
N ARG A 7 -0.63 4.85 -17.78
CA ARG A 7 -0.14 3.90 -16.77
C ARG A 7 -1.05 2.68 -16.62
N PHE A 8 -2.37 2.89 -16.58
CA PHE A 8 -3.35 1.85 -16.20
C PHE A 8 -4.23 1.37 -17.35
N GLY A 9 -3.93 1.73 -18.60
CA GLY A 9 -4.68 1.27 -19.77
C GLY A 9 -4.74 -0.27 -19.89
N GLY A 10 -3.69 -0.98 -19.41
CA GLY A 10 -3.71 -2.44 -19.31
C GLY A 10 -4.76 -2.97 -18.33
N ILE A 11 -4.90 -2.32 -17.17
CA ILE A 11 -5.92 -2.65 -16.17
C ILE A 11 -7.32 -2.35 -16.73
N ALA A 12 -7.52 -1.22 -17.41
CA ALA A 12 -8.80 -0.90 -18.06
C ALA A 12 -9.26 -1.97 -19.05
N ARG A 13 -8.33 -2.57 -19.81
CA ARG A 13 -8.65 -3.68 -20.74
C ARG A 13 -9.00 -4.97 -20.02
N LEU A 14 -8.45 -5.20 -18.83
CA LEU A 14 -8.68 -6.40 -18.04
C LEU A 14 -10.01 -6.35 -17.26
N VAL A 15 -10.26 -5.26 -16.54
CA VAL A 15 -11.42 -5.14 -15.63
C VAL A 15 -12.53 -4.21 -16.17
N GLY A 16 -12.34 -3.68 -17.38
CA GLY A 16 -13.23 -2.69 -18.00
C GLY A 16 -13.01 -1.27 -17.46
N ALA A 17 -13.46 -0.28 -18.24
CA ALA A 17 -13.34 1.13 -17.86
C ALA A 17 -14.05 1.46 -16.53
N ALA A 18 -15.22 0.86 -16.31
CA ALA A 18 -15.96 1.00 -15.05
C ALA A 18 -15.21 0.36 -13.86
N GLY A 19 -14.53 -0.78 -14.07
CA GLY A 19 -13.71 -1.43 -13.05
C GLY A 19 -12.51 -0.57 -12.66
N LEU A 20 -11.79 -0.01 -13.64
CA LEU A 20 -10.68 0.91 -13.37
C LEU A 20 -11.16 2.19 -12.66
N ALA A 21 -12.32 2.73 -13.04
CA ALA A 21 -12.89 3.89 -12.36
C ALA A 21 -13.21 3.60 -10.88
N ARG A 22 -13.72 2.39 -10.58
CA ARG A 22 -13.94 1.94 -9.20
C ARG A 22 -12.63 1.79 -8.43
N LEU A 23 -11.59 1.18 -9.02
CA LEU A 23 -10.27 1.07 -8.39
C LEU A 23 -9.68 2.46 -8.10
N ARG A 24 -9.74 3.37 -9.08
CA ARG A 24 -9.27 4.75 -8.91
C ARG A 24 -10.01 5.51 -7.81
N ALA A 25 -11.27 5.19 -7.55
CA ALA A 25 -12.04 5.80 -6.47
C ALA A 25 -11.82 5.13 -5.11
N ALA A 26 -11.27 3.91 -5.09
CA ALA A 26 -11.18 3.09 -3.89
C ALA A 26 -10.09 3.56 -2.92
N HIS A 27 -10.36 3.42 -1.63
CA HIS A 27 -9.41 3.57 -0.54
C HIS A 27 -9.22 2.24 0.19
N VAL A 28 -8.01 1.68 0.14
CA VAL A 28 -7.67 0.40 0.80
C VAL A 28 -6.69 0.62 1.94
N CYS A 29 -6.97 0.01 3.09
CA CYS A 29 -6.03 -0.07 4.22
C CYS A 29 -5.25 -1.39 4.17
N VAL A 30 -3.95 -1.36 4.43
CA VAL A 30 -3.11 -2.55 4.61
C VAL A 30 -2.41 -2.46 5.96
N VAL A 31 -2.67 -3.44 6.81
CA VAL A 31 -2.10 -3.54 8.17
C VAL A 31 -1.02 -4.61 8.18
N GLY A 32 0.19 -4.25 8.57
CA GLY A 32 1.40 -5.06 8.39
C GLY A 32 1.99 -4.90 7.00
N ILE A 33 3.20 -4.35 6.89
CA ILE A 33 3.93 -4.06 5.64
C ILE A 33 5.14 -4.99 5.54
N GLY A 34 4.92 -6.27 5.84
CA GLY A 34 5.93 -7.32 5.82
C GLY A 34 5.97 -8.13 4.52
N GLY A 35 6.22 -9.43 4.64
CA GLY A 35 6.38 -10.35 3.50
C GLY A 35 5.13 -10.60 2.67
N VAL A 36 3.95 -10.20 3.17
CA VAL A 36 2.68 -10.25 2.44
C VAL A 36 2.24 -8.83 2.10
N GLY A 37 2.07 -7.98 3.11
CA GLY A 37 1.50 -6.64 2.93
C GLY A 37 2.29 -5.73 1.99
N ALA A 38 3.62 -5.80 1.96
CA ALA A 38 4.40 -4.97 1.04
C ALA A 38 4.11 -5.31 -0.44
N TRP A 39 3.91 -6.59 -0.77
CA TRP A 39 3.50 -7.01 -2.12
C TRP A 39 2.04 -6.68 -2.41
N THR A 40 1.16 -6.76 -1.41
CA THR A 40 -0.23 -6.31 -1.53
C THR A 40 -0.29 -4.83 -1.91
N VAL A 41 0.45 -3.98 -1.21
CA VAL A 41 0.53 -2.53 -1.49
C VAL A 41 1.03 -2.27 -2.91
N GLU A 42 2.10 -2.96 -3.32
CA GLU A 42 2.64 -2.88 -4.68
C GLU A 42 1.57 -3.24 -5.73
N ALA A 43 0.85 -4.34 -5.52
CA ALA A 43 -0.18 -4.81 -6.44
C ALA A 43 -1.36 -3.83 -6.53
N LEU A 44 -1.80 -3.27 -5.40
CA LEU A 44 -2.87 -2.27 -5.36
C LEU A 44 -2.46 -0.99 -6.11
N ALA A 45 -1.24 -0.50 -5.87
CA ALA A 45 -0.71 0.68 -6.57
C ALA A 45 -0.61 0.45 -8.08
N ARG A 46 -0.12 -0.72 -8.51
CA ARG A 46 -0.01 -1.12 -9.93
C ARG A 46 -1.36 -1.41 -10.58
N SER A 47 -2.41 -1.62 -9.78
CA SER A 47 -3.79 -1.82 -10.26
C SER A 47 -4.57 -0.50 -10.37
N GLY A 48 -3.96 0.64 -10.03
CA GLY A 48 -4.59 1.95 -10.11
C GLY A 48 -5.52 2.28 -8.95
N VAL A 49 -5.33 1.66 -7.78
CA VAL A 49 -6.04 2.06 -6.56
C VAL A 49 -5.71 3.51 -6.20
N GLY A 50 -6.75 4.31 -5.93
CA GLY A 50 -6.61 5.75 -5.77
C GLY A 50 -6.11 6.21 -4.42
N ALA A 51 -6.36 5.45 -3.35
CA ALA A 51 -5.88 5.79 -2.03
C ALA A 51 -5.45 4.55 -1.24
N LEU A 52 -4.34 4.67 -0.52
CA LEU A 52 -3.78 3.62 0.34
C LEU A 52 -3.48 4.17 1.73
N THR A 53 -3.85 3.41 2.76
CA THR A 53 -3.37 3.61 4.13
C THR A 53 -2.49 2.43 4.52
N LEU A 54 -1.26 2.71 4.94
CA LEU A 54 -0.26 1.71 5.33
C LEU A 54 -0.04 1.81 6.84
N ILE A 55 -0.21 0.72 7.58
CA ILE A 55 -0.05 0.69 9.04
C ILE A 55 1.00 -0.36 9.39
N ASP A 56 2.17 0.08 9.86
CA ASP A 56 3.26 -0.76 10.38
C ASP A 56 4.26 0.16 11.11
N LEU A 57 4.79 -0.27 12.25
CA LEU A 57 5.74 0.50 13.07
C LEU A 57 7.21 0.16 12.76
N ASP A 58 7.47 -0.97 12.10
CA ASP A 58 8.82 -1.50 11.95
C ASP A 58 9.66 -0.70 10.94
N GLU A 59 10.97 -0.82 11.14
CA GLU A 59 11.98 -0.46 10.15
C GLU A 59 12.37 -1.66 9.27
N ILE A 60 12.97 -1.34 8.13
CA ILE A 60 13.49 -2.35 7.20
C ILE A 60 14.77 -2.95 7.77
N CYS A 61 14.78 -4.28 7.92
CA CYS A 61 15.93 -5.04 8.35
C CYS A 61 16.57 -5.81 7.18
N VAL A 62 17.89 -6.03 7.22
CA VAL A 62 18.61 -6.83 6.21
C VAL A 62 18.03 -8.25 6.07
N THR A 63 17.47 -8.81 7.14
CA THR A 63 16.84 -10.14 7.13
C THR A 63 15.49 -10.16 6.42
N ASN A 64 14.97 -9.00 6.00
CA ASN A 64 13.73 -8.88 5.22
C ASN A 64 13.96 -9.08 3.71
N ILE A 65 15.21 -9.01 3.23
CA ILE A 65 15.58 -9.08 1.80
C ILE A 65 14.97 -10.29 1.08
N ASN A 66 14.87 -11.44 1.76
CA ASN A 66 14.38 -12.66 1.13
C ASN A 66 12.88 -12.66 0.78
N ARG A 67 12.10 -11.68 1.26
CA ARG A 67 10.63 -11.73 1.14
C ARG A 67 9.90 -10.40 1.13
N GLN A 68 10.54 -9.26 1.38
CA GLN A 68 9.86 -7.95 1.46
C GLN A 68 10.37 -7.05 0.33
N ILE A 69 9.48 -6.58 -0.53
CA ILE A 69 9.84 -5.83 -1.76
C ILE A 69 10.58 -4.51 -1.49
N HIS A 70 10.41 -3.92 -0.31
CA HIS A 70 11.07 -2.67 0.09
C HIS A 70 12.48 -2.88 0.66
N ALA A 71 12.88 -4.12 0.95
CA ALA A 71 14.17 -4.44 1.54
C ALA A 71 15.26 -4.53 0.47
N LEU A 72 16.00 -3.44 0.29
CA LEU A 72 17.09 -3.30 -0.66
C LEU A 72 18.28 -2.62 0.03
N ASP A 73 19.48 -2.78 -0.55
CA ASP A 73 20.61 -1.96 -0.14
C ASP A 73 20.26 -0.47 -0.28
N GLY A 74 20.52 0.31 0.77
CA GLY A 74 20.15 1.73 0.86
C GLY A 74 18.79 2.03 1.47
N THR A 75 17.93 1.03 1.72
CA THR A 75 16.65 1.23 2.45
C THR A 75 16.67 0.69 3.88
N ILE A 76 17.70 -0.09 4.26
CA ILE A 76 17.85 -0.66 5.60
C ILE A 76 17.85 0.44 6.68
N GLY A 77 17.11 0.22 7.77
CA GLY A 77 16.95 1.16 8.88
C GLY A 77 15.92 2.26 8.63
N ARG A 78 15.26 2.30 7.46
CA ARG A 78 14.15 3.24 7.19
C ARG A 78 12.82 2.61 7.57
N ALA A 79 11.84 3.42 7.97
CA ALA A 79 10.48 2.96 8.26
C ALA A 79 9.85 2.29 7.04
N LYS A 80 9.28 1.09 7.21
CA LYS A 80 8.68 0.31 6.11
C LYS A 80 7.56 1.08 5.41
N VAL A 81 6.68 1.73 6.19
CA VAL A 81 5.54 2.50 5.67
C VAL A 81 5.97 3.69 4.80
N GLU A 82 7.05 4.37 5.17
CA GLU A 82 7.53 5.54 4.42
C GLU A 82 8.18 5.13 3.10
N VAL A 83 9.03 4.09 3.13
CA VAL A 83 9.66 3.57 1.90
C VAL A 83 8.61 3.04 0.92
N MET A 84 7.58 2.34 1.42
CA MET A 84 6.49 1.90 0.57
C MET A 84 5.63 3.07 0.06
N ALA A 85 5.40 4.11 0.88
CA ALA A 85 4.66 5.28 0.42
C ALA A 85 5.39 6.05 -0.68
N GLU A 86 6.70 6.23 -0.57
CA GLU A 86 7.55 6.77 -1.64
C GLU A 86 7.44 5.93 -2.92
N ARG A 87 7.56 4.61 -2.79
CA ARG A 87 7.47 3.68 -3.91
C ARG A 87 6.11 3.74 -4.61
N VAL A 88 5.01 3.81 -3.85
CA VAL A 88 3.66 3.97 -4.41
C VAL A 88 3.55 5.27 -5.20
N ARG A 89 4.08 6.39 -4.68
CA ARG A 89 4.05 7.69 -5.40
C ARG A 89 4.86 7.67 -6.69
N GLN A 90 5.94 6.87 -6.76
CA GLN A 90 6.67 6.66 -8.01
C GLN A 90 5.86 5.85 -9.04
N ILE A 91 5.08 4.87 -8.57
CA ILE A 91 4.21 4.02 -9.42
C ILE A 91 2.96 4.77 -9.89
N ASN A 92 2.33 5.54 -9.00
CA ASN A 92 1.11 6.30 -9.26
C ASN A 92 1.18 7.64 -8.52
N PRO A 93 1.64 8.73 -9.17
CA PRO A 93 1.75 10.05 -8.55
C PRO A 93 0.41 10.62 -8.07
N GLU A 94 -0.71 10.15 -8.63
CA GLU A 94 -2.06 10.55 -8.23
C GLU A 94 -2.61 9.73 -7.06
N CYS A 95 -1.93 8.66 -6.63
CA CYS A 95 -2.37 7.86 -5.49
C CYS A 95 -2.16 8.63 -4.18
N ARG A 96 -3.23 8.78 -3.40
CA ARG A 96 -3.14 9.37 -2.05
C ARG A 96 -2.67 8.30 -1.06
N VAL A 97 -1.47 8.47 -0.53
CA VAL A 97 -0.90 7.52 0.43
C VAL A 97 -0.78 8.13 1.82
N THR A 98 -1.36 7.45 2.81
CA THR A 98 -1.21 7.74 4.24
C THR A 98 -0.31 6.68 4.86
N ALA A 99 0.85 7.07 5.39
CA ALA A 99 1.74 6.20 6.14
C ALA A 99 1.49 6.43 7.64
N ALA A 100 1.13 5.37 8.36
CA ALA A 100 0.94 5.39 9.80
C ALA A 100 1.99 4.46 10.44
N GLY A 101 3.05 5.08 10.96
CA GLY A 101 4.11 4.40 11.70
C GLY A 101 3.65 3.99 13.10
N GLU A 102 2.67 3.10 13.19
CA GLU A 102 2.04 2.67 14.43
C GLU A 102 1.79 1.16 14.44
N PHE A 103 1.92 0.54 15.62
CA PHE A 103 1.53 -0.84 15.79
C PHE A 103 0.00 -0.91 15.93
N PHE A 104 -0.63 -1.84 15.22
CA PHE A 104 -2.08 -2.01 15.32
C PHE A 104 -2.42 -2.75 16.61
N THR A 105 -3.17 -2.10 17.50
CA THR A 105 -3.57 -2.62 18.81
C THR A 105 -5.06 -2.40 19.03
N GLU A 106 -5.65 -3.10 19.98
CA GLU A 106 -7.06 -2.86 20.37
C GLU A 106 -7.30 -1.39 20.77
N ALA A 107 -6.34 -0.77 21.48
CA ALA A 107 -6.46 0.60 21.97
C ALA A 107 -6.47 1.67 20.87
N ASN A 108 -5.90 1.40 19.69
CA ASN A 108 -5.87 2.35 18.58
C ASN A 108 -6.63 1.89 17.33
N ALA A 109 -7.19 0.67 17.34
CA ALA A 109 -7.93 0.10 16.22
C ALA A 109 -9.09 1.00 15.76
N GLU A 110 -9.91 1.50 16.69
CA GLU A 110 -11.04 2.36 16.37
C GLU A 110 -10.59 3.64 15.65
N ARG A 111 -9.51 4.28 16.12
CA ARG A 111 -8.96 5.48 15.48
C ARG A 111 -8.35 5.18 14.11
N LEU A 112 -7.58 4.11 14.01
CA LEU A 112 -6.89 3.73 12.77
C LEU A 112 -7.87 3.24 11.69
N LEU A 113 -8.99 2.65 12.10
CA LEU A 113 -10.06 2.18 11.22
C LEU A 113 -11.24 3.14 11.08
N ALA A 114 -11.20 4.31 11.73
CA ALA A 114 -12.22 5.35 11.60
C ALA A 114 -12.41 5.88 10.16
N PRO A 115 -11.35 6.02 9.32
CA PRO A 115 -11.55 6.38 7.93
C PRO A 115 -12.39 5.34 7.18
N ARG A 116 -13.18 5.79 6.20
CA ARG A 116 -13.93 4.87 5.34
C ARG A 116 -12.98 4.19 4.36
N PHE A 117 -12.82 2.88 4.51
CA PHE A 117 -12.12 2.03 3.54
C PHE A 117 -13.11 1.22 2.71
N ASP A 118 -12.80 1.05 1.43
CA ASP A 118 -13.49 0.11 0.53
C ASP A 118 -12.94 -1.33 0.71
N GLY A 119 -11.79 -1.47 1.36
CA GLY A 119 -11.21 -2.74 1.76
C GLY A 119 -10.15 -2.58 2.84
N VAL A 120 -10.04 -3.56 3.72
CA VAL A 120 -8.95 -3.69 4.70
C VAL A 120 -8.26 -5.03 4.45
N VAL A 121 -6.94 -5.00 4.29
CA VAL A 121 -6.12 -6.20 4.18
C VAL A 121 -5.32 -6.36 5.46
N ASP A 122 -5.61 -7.44 6.17
CA ASP A 122 -4.79 -7.89 7.29
C ASP A 122 -3.61 -8.72 6.77
N ALA A 123 -2.41 -8.25 7.09
CA ALA A 123 -1.14 -8.93 6.82
C ALA A 123 -0.24 -8.88 8.06
N ILE A 124 -0.83 -8.82 9.26
CA ILE A 124 -0.14 -8.92 10.55
C ILE A 124 0.35 -10.36 10.76
N ASP A 125 1.52 -10.53 11.35
CA ASP A 125 2.16 -11.82 11.65
C ASP A 125 2.14 -12.20 13.14
N ALA A 126 1.68 -11.31 14.02
CA ALA A 126 1.48 -11.55 15.44
C ALA A 126 0.01 -11.88 15.76
N VAL A 127 -0.20 -12.87 16.65
CA VAL A 127 -1.52 -13.32 17.14
C VAL A 127 -1.91 -12.61 18.42
#